data_AF-A0A932ZHP9-F1
#
_entry.id   AF-A0A932ZHP9-F1
#
_cell.length_a   1.000
_cell.length_b   1.000
_cell.length_c   1.000
_cell.angle_alpha   90.00
_cell.angle_beta   90.00
_cell.angle_gamma   90.00
#
_symmetry.space_group_name_H-M   'P 1'
#
loop_
_entity.id
_entity.type
_entity.pdbx_description
1 polymer ?
#
loop_
_entity_poly.entity_id
_entity_poly.type
_entity_poly.pdbx_seq_one_letter_code
_entity_poly.pdbx_strand_id
1 'polypeptide(L)'
;MCLILFAHKAHPKYPLILAANRDEAYARPAAPAGYWDDHPDIYGGRDLDRGGTWLGLTRSGKVAAVTNFRNANAARTAPRSRGELVSAYLAGGTDTETYLGQVEGRGDQYNGFILIAGELDALYWLSNRGPGVARIAPGVHGLSNHLLNTPWPKIKRSKLALEALLGAGEKELTAGLFQVLSDRSEAPDHELPDTGVGLERERQLSANFISGERYGTRASTVLLIDAVGGVLFVERSFGAHGKAQGEITNRFRLDRLTTAVTSGRC
;
A
#
# COMPACT_ATOMS: atom_id res chain seq x y z
N MET A 1 -1.18 4.16 10.46
CA MET A 1 -0.06 3.21 10.47
C MET A 1 -0.45 2.16 9.46
N CYS A 2 0.46 1.68 8.64
CA CYS A 2 0.03 0.93 7.46
C CYS A 2 0.99 -0.22 7.26
N LEU A 3 0.46 -1.30 6.69
CA LEU A 3 1.21 -2.44 6.19
C LEU A 3 0.89 -2.55 4.71
N ILE A 4 1.91 -2.78 3.88
CA ILE A 4 1.76 -3.16 2.48
C ILE A 4 2.69 -4.35 2.25
N LEU A 5 2.12 -5.46 1.83
CA LEU A 5 2.81 -6.66 1.37
C LEU A 5 2.55 -6.80 -0.11
N PHE A 6 3.56 -7.11 -0.88
CA PHE A 6 3.35 -7.32 -2.31
C PHE A 6 4.36 -8.27 -2.92
N ALA A 7 3.91 -9.04 -3.89
CA ALA A 7 4.73 -9.84 -4.77
C ALA A 7 4.73 -9.14 -6.14
N HIS A 8 5.90 -8.69 -6.57
CA HIS A 8 6.11 -8.03 -7.86
C HIS A 8 6.89 -8.96 -8.77
N LYS A 9 6.30 -9.35 -9.90
CA LYS A 9 6.89 -10.28 -10.88
C LYS A 9 7.44 -11.58 -10.23
N ALA A 10 6.74 -12.07 -9.21
CA ALA A 10 7.14 -13.24 -8.41
C ALA A 10 6.08 -14.35 -8.41
N HIS A 11 5.04 -14.23 -9.23
CA HIS A 11 4.00 -15.24 -9.40
C HIS A 11 3.74 -15.46 -10.91
N PRO A 12 3.54 -16.70 -11.38
CA PRO A 12 3.41 -17.01 -12.81
C PRO A 12 2.18 -16.36 -13.47
N LYS A 13 1.05 -16.30 -12.77
CA LYS A 13 -0.20 -15.65 -13.24
C LYS A 13 -0.31 -14.15 -12.92
N TYR A 14 0.07 -13.73 -11.71
CA TYR A 14 -0.17 -12.38 -11.19
C TYR A 14 1.15 -11.58 -11.12
N PRO A 15 1.49 -10.74 -12.13
CA PRO A 15 2.65 -9.86 -12.05
C PRO A 15 2.61 -8.91 -10.84
N LEU A 16 1.42 -8.62 -10.32
CA LEU A 16 1.26 -7.90 -9.06
C LEU A 16 0.23 -8.58 -8.16
N ILE A 17 0.67 -8.96 -6.96
CA ILE A 17 -0.16 -9.30 -5.81
C ILE A 17 0.14 -8.25 -4.75
N LEU A 18 -0.89 -7.61 -4.20
CA LEU A 18 -0.74 -6.61 -3.14
C LEU A 18 -1.80 -6.83 -2.06
N ALA A 19 -1.37 -6.79 -0.80
CA ALA A 19 -2.21 -6.84 0.37
C ALA A 19 -1.83 -5.70 1.32
N ALA A 20 -2.78 -4.86 1.71
CA ALA A 20 -2.50 -3.67 2.50
C ALA A 20 -3.51 -3.44 3.63
N ASN A 21 -3.00 -3.00 4.79
CA ASN A 21 -3.81 -2.42 5.85
C ASN A 21 -3.59 -0.92 5.92
N ARG A 22 -4.68 -0.17 6.00
CA ARG A 22 -4.69 1.24 6.38
C ARG A 22 -5.18 1.35 7.82
N ASP A 23 -4.27 1.66 8.74
CA ASP A 23 -4.61 2.06 10.10
C ASP A 23 -4.70 3.58 10.20
N GLU A 24 -5.80 4.07 10.76
CA GLU A 24 -6.09 5.49 10.87
C GLU A 24 -7.10 5.74 11.99
N ALA A 25 -7.18 6.98 12.47
CA ALA A 25 -8.24 7.41 13.38
C ALA A 25 -9.62 7.16 12.75
N TYR A 26 -10.55 6.55 13.49
CA TYR A 26 -11.90 6.28 12.99
C TYR A 26 -12.70 7.57 12.72
N ALA A 27 -12.36 8.65 13.42
CA ALA A 27 -12.97 9.97 13.23
C ALA A 27 -12.61 10.64 11.89
N ARG A 28 -11.52 10.23 11.21
CA ARG A 28 -11.13 10.82 9.93
C ARG A 28 -12.04 10.27 8.81
N PRO A 29 -12.95 11.04 8.20
CA PRO A 29 -13.89 10.47 7.23
C PRO A 29 -13.15 9.91 6.00
N ALA A 30 -13.62 8.76 5.50
CA ALA A 30 -13.08 8.10 4.32
C ALA A 30 -14.20 7.33 3.60
N ALA A 31 -14.16 7.33 2.27
CA ALA A 31 -15.03 6.51 1.44
C ALA A 31 -14.35 5.16 1.12
N PRO A 32 -15.13 4.06 1.04
CA PRO A 32 -14.60 2.77 0.56
C PRO A 32 -14.12 2.89 -0.88
N ALA A 33 -13.31 1.93 -1.33
CA ALA A 33 -12.82 1.94 -2.69
C ALA A 33 -13.93 1.89 -3.76
N GLY A 34 -13.73 2.67 -4.80
CA GLY A 34 -14.67 2.86 -5.89
C GLY A 34 -14.03 3.70 -6.99
N TYR A 35 -14.74 3.87 -8.10
CA TYR A 35 -14.37 4.88 -9.09
C TYR A 35 -14.65 6.27 -8.55
N TRP A 36 -13.78 7.22 -8.83
CA TRP A 36 -13.92 8.59 -8.34
C TRP A 36 -14.77 9.43 -9.29
N ASP A 37 -15.69 10.22 -8.75
CA ASP A 37 -16.58 11.06 -9.58
C ASP A 37 -15.82 12.13 -10.38
N ASP A 38 -14.78 12.72 -9.80
CA ASP A 38 -13.94 13.76 -10.40
C ASP A 38 -12.76 13.19 -11.23
N HIS A 39 -12.42 11.91 -11.03
CA HIS A 39 -11.39 11.20 -11.77
C HIS A 39 -11.84 9.75 -12.06
N PRO A 40 -12.75 9.54 -13.02
CA PRO A 40 -13.44 8.25 -13.24
C PRO A 40 -12.52 7.10 -13.67
N ASP A 41 -11.27 7.39 -14.03
CA ASP A 41 -10.25 6.39 -14.34
C ASP A 41 -9.55 5.84 -13.10
N ILE A 42 -9.66 6.51 -11.95
CA ILE A 42 -9.04 6.11 -10.68
C ILE A 42 -10.00 5.20 -9.91
N TYR A 43 -9.49 4.05 -9.50
CA TYR A 43 -10.15 3.14 -8.58
C TYR A 43 -9.36 3.06 -7.26
N GLY A 44 -10.00 3.35 -6.13
CA GLY A 44 -9.37 3.28 -4.81
C GLY A 44 -10.17 3.99 -3.74
N GLY A 45 -9.81 3.77 -2.47
CA GLY A 45 -10.48 4.43 -1.34
C GLY A 45 -10.14 5.92 -1.31
N ARG A 46 -11.02 6.74 -0.73
CA ARG A 46 -10.85 8.21 -0.72
C ARG A 46 -10.83 8.76 0.69
N ASP A 47 -9.83 9.58 0.99
CA ASP A 47 -9.76 10.37 2.22
C ASP A 47 -10.66 11.60 2.05
N LEU A 48 -11.75 11.67 2.81
CA LEU A 48 -12.72 12.76 2.69
C LEU A 48 -12.33 14.00 3.50
N ASP A 49 -11.29 13.90 4.35
CA ASP A 49 -10.75 15.04 5.09
C ASP A 49 -9.79 15.88 4.21
N ARG A 50 -8.89 15.21 3.47
CA ARG A 50 -7.84 15.87 2.66
C ARG A 50 -7.90 15.59 1.16
N GLY A 51 -8.92 14.86 0.69
CA GLY A 51 -9.19 14.62 -0.73
C GLY A 51 -8.31 13.60 -1.45
N GLY A 52 -7.26 13.07 -0.81
CA GLY A 52 -6.31 12.12 -1.42
C GLY A 52 -6.67 10.64 -1.25
N THR A 53 -5.72 9.75 -1.49
CA THR A 53 -5.87 8.29 -1.30
C THR A 53 -4.64 7.63 -0.69
N TRP A 54 -4.80 6.43 -0.15
CA TRP A 54 -3.71 5.62 0.42
C TRP A 54 -3.23 4.51 -0.52
N LEU A 55 -4.11 4.04 -1.42
CA LEU A 55 -3.87 2.99 -2.39
C LEU A 55 -4.89 3.16 -3.51
N GLY A 56 -4.42 3.16 -4.75
CA GLY A 56 -5.29 3.18 -5.91
C GLY A 56 -4.58 2.73 -7.17
N LEU A 57 -5.37 2.52 -8.21
CA LEU A 57 -4.91 2.22 -9.55
C LEU A 57 -5.76 2.90 -10.61
N THR A 58 -5.19 3.13 -11.79
CA THR A 58 -5.93 3.62 -12.96
C THR A 58 -6.32 2.48 -13.89
N ARG A 59 -7.31 2.72 -14.75
CA ARG A 59 -7.63 1.81 -15.87
C ARG A 59 -6.46 1.62 -16.85
N SER A 60 -5.56 2.60 -16.96
CA SER A 60 -4.33 2.49 -17.75
C SER A 60 -3.23 1.64 -17.10
N GLY A 61 -3.39 1.20 -15.85
CA GLY A 61 -2.45 0.31 -15.18
C GLY A 61 -1.42 1.00 -14.28
N LYS A 62 -1.55 2.31 -14.02
CA LYS A 62 -0.79 2.97 -12.95
C LYS A 62 -1.27 2.44 -11.60
N VAL A 63 -0.36 2.16 -10.69
CA VAL A 63 -0.63 1.74 -9.31
C VAL A 63 0.21 2.60 -8.39
N ALA A 64 -0.40 3.10 -7.31
CA ALA A 64 0.35 3.78 -6.28
C ALA A 64 -0.23 3.58 -4.89
N ALA A 65 0.64 3.61 -3.89
CA ALA A 65 0.28 3.45 -2.49
C ALA A 65 1.25 4.23 -1.60
N VAL A 66 0.78 4.71 -0.45
CA VAL A 66 1.61 5.46 0.49
C VAL A 66 1.47 4.93 1.91
N THR A 67 2.59 4.86 2.62
CA THR A 67 2.64 4.61 4.07
C THR A 67 3.35 5.75 4.79
N ASN A 68 3.13 5.84 6.09
CA ASN A 68 3.80 6.82 6.94
C ASN A 68 5.19 6.29 7.30
N PHE A 69 6.22 7.15 7.31
CA PHE A 69 7.45 6.87 8.05
C PHE A 69 7.22 7.19 9.53
N ARG A 70 7.49 6.24 10.43
CA ARG A 70 7.28 6.38 11.88
C ARG A 70 8.51 7.03 12.51
N ASN A 71 8.32 8.24 13.00
CA ASN A 71 9.28 8.96 13.82
C ASN A 71 8.47 9.88 14.75
N ALA A 72 8.30 9.47 16.02
CA ALA A 72 7.51 10.23 16.98
C ALA A 72 8.15 11.56 17.39
N ASN A 73 9.46 11.66 17.25
CA ASN A 73 10.24 12.85 17.62
C ASN A 73 10.20 13.94 16.54
N ALA A 74 9.64 13.65 15.37
CA ALA A 74 9.50 14.63 14.29
C ALA A 74 8.22 15.46 14.46
N ALA A 75 8.36 16.79 14.34
CA ALA A 75 7.21 17.70 14.29
C ALA A 75 6.29 17.33 13.11
N ARG A 76 4.98 17.25 13.37
CA ARG A 76 3.95 16.91 12.37
C ARG A 76 3.33 18.16 11.74
N THR A 77 4.17 19.09 11.30
CA THR A 77 3.77 20.44 10.86
C THR A 77 3.67 20.60 9.35
N ALA A 78 3.89 19.52 8.59
CA ALA A 78 3.92 19.61 7.14
C ALA A 78 2.58 20.08 6.55
N PRO A 79 2.59 21.03 5.59
CA PRO A 79 1.38 21.65 5.06
C PRO A 79 0.56 20.73 4.15
N ARG A 80 1.17 19.69 3.57
CA ARG A 80 0.51 18.80 2.60
C ARG A 80 0.22 17.41 3.15
N SER A 81 -0.88 16.82 2.68
CA SER A 81 -1.25 15.45 3.00
C SER A 81 -0.50 14.46 2.10
N ARG A 82 0.02 13.38 2.69
CA ARG A 82 0.69 12.29 1.94
C ARG A 82 -0.23 11.62 0.93
N GLY A 83 -1.54 11.58 1.18
CA GLY A 83 -2.50 10.97 0.26
C GLY A 83 -2.62 11.72 -1.07
N GLU A 84 -2.20 12.99 -1.10
CA GLU A 84 -2.12 13.79 -2.32
C GLU A 84 -1.06 13.23 -3.29
N LEU A 85 0.03 12.65 -2.78
CA LEU A 85 1.08 12.04 -3.61
C LEU A 85 0.51 10.91 -4.47
N VAL A 86 -0.37 10.10 -3.89
CA VAL A 86 -0.98 8.98 -4.60
C VAL A 86 -1.98 9.51 -5.64
N SER A 87 -2.89 10.40 -5.25
CA SER A 87 -3.89 10.94 -6.16
C SER A 87 -3.27 11.75 -7.31
N ALA A 88 -2.24 12.55 -7.04
CA ALA A 88 -1.56 13.35 -8.06
C ALA A 88 -0.79 12.48 -9.07
N TYR A 89 -0.21 11.36 -8.65
CA TYR A 89 0.40 10.41 -9.58
C TYR A 89 -0.64 9.73 -10.47
N LEU A 90 -1.75 9.26 -9.88
CA LEU A 90 -2.80 8.54 -10.59
C LEU A 90 -3.59 9.44 -11.56
N ALA A 91 -3.85 10.69 -11.17
CA ALA A 91 -4.51 11.68 -12.03
C ALA A 91 -3.57 12.32 -13.07
N GLY A 92 -2.26 12.21 -12.87
CA GLY A 92 -1.25 12.86 -13.70
C GLY A 92 -0.87 12.06 -14.95
N GLY A 93 -0.41 12.77 -15.99
CA GLY A 93 0.11 12.18 -17.23
C GLY A 93 1.63 11.92 -17.23
N THR A 94 2.35 12.40 -16.22
CA THR A 94 3.82 12.28 -16.13
C THR A 94 4.24 10.81 -15.99
N ASP A 95 5.40 10.46 -16.54
CA ASP A 95 6.03 9.16 -16.29
C ASP A 95 6.46 9.02 -14.82
N THR A 96 6.63 7.78 -14.38
CA THR A 96 6.82 7.45 -12.96
C THR A 96 8.10 8.03 -12.39
N GLU A 97 9.22 7.95 -13.10
CA GLU A 97 10.52 8.41 -12.58
C GLU A 97 10.55 9.93 -12.48
N THR A 98 10.07 10.64 -13.52
CA THR A 98 9.95 12.10 -13.48
C THR A 98 9.02 12.55 -12.36
N TYR A 99 7.86 11.90 -12.17
CA TYR A 99 6.96 12.22 -11.07
C TYR A 99 7.63 12.04 -9.70
N LEU A 100 8.35 10.92 -9.49
CA LEU A 100 9.04 10.66 -8.24
C LEU A 100 10.21 11.63 -8.00
N GLY A 101 10.95 12.03 -9.05
CA GLY A 101 11.98 13.07 -8.93
C GLY A 101 11.41 14.44 -8.53
N GLN A 102 10.23 14.79 -9.04
CA GLN A 102 9.52 16.00 -8.60
C GLN A 102 9.07 15.91 -7.14
N VAL A 103 8.62 14.73 -6.69
CA VAL A 103 8.24 14.50 -5.28
C VAL A 103 9.46 14.56 -4.36
N GLU A 104 10.59 14.00 -4.78
CA GLU A 104 11.85 14.05 -4.03
C GLU A 104 12.28 15.50 -3.77
N GLY A 105 12.25 16.35 -4.80
CA GLY A 105 12.61 17.77 -4.70
C GLY A 105 11.69 18.63 -3.81
N ARG A 106 10.52 18.11 -3.40
CA ARG A 106 9.55 18.78 -2.51
C ARG A 106 9.15 17.92 -1.32
N GLY A 107 9.98 16.95 -0.95
CA GLY A 107 9.68 15.96 0.08
C GLY A 107 9.51 16.55 1.49
N ASP A 108 10.06 17.74 1.73
CA ASP A 108 9.96 18.54 2.96
C ASP A 108 8.55 19.12 3.20
N GLN A 109 7.74 19.26 2.15
CA GLN A 109 6.35 19.71 2.24
C GLN A 109 5.41 18.65 2.85
N TYR A 110 5.91 17.44 3.10
CA TYR A 110 5.14 16.30 3.59
C TYR A 110 5.74 15.73 4.88
N ASN A 111 4.85 15.26 5.77
CA ASN A 111 5.28 14.43 6.90
C ASN A 111 5.94 13.15 6.39
N GLY A 112 6.80 12.52 7.19
CA GLY A 112 7.55 11.33 6.81
C GLY A 112 6.69 10.28 6.08
N PHE A 113 7.14 9.84 4.89
CA PHE A 113 6.39 8.93 4.03
C PHE A 113 7.28 7.92 3.32
N ILE A 114 6.63 6.85 2.85
CA ILE A 114 7.15 5.97 1.81
C ILE A 114 6.05 5.83 0.75
N LEU A 115 6.38 6.17 -0.50
CA LEU A 115 5.50 6.10 -1.66
C LEU A 115 5.97 4.94 -2.54
N ILE A 116 5.05 4.09 -2.96
CA ILE A 116 5.22 3.13 -4.05
C ILE A 116 4.42 3.67 -5.23
N ALA A 117 5.01 3.73 -6.41
CA ALA A 117 4.35 4.16 -7.63
C ALA A 117 4.94 3.45 -8.84
N GLY A 118 4.12 3.20 -9.85
CA GLY A 118 4.56 2.64 -11.11
C GLY A 118 3.45 1.94 -11.87
N GLU A 119 3.86 1.15 -12.84
CA GLU A 119 3.01 0.29 -13.65
C GLU A 119 3.43 -1.17 -13.44
N LEU A 120 2.68 -2.12 -13.98
CA LEU A 120 2.96 -3.56 -13.81
C LEU A 120 4.37 -3.96 -14.24
N ASP A 121 4.97 -3.21 -15.18
CA ASP A 121 6.31 -3.51 -15.67
C ASP A 121 7.45 -3.00 -14.80
N ALA A 122 7.21 -1.92 -14.08
CA ALA A 122 8.19 -1.28 -13.24
C ALA A 122 7.51 -0.53 -12.10
N LEU A 123 7.70 -1.05 -10.89
CA LEU A 123 7.37 -0.35 -9.66
C LEU A 123 8.62 0.31 -9.09
N TYR A 124 8.42 1.48 -8.48
CA TYR A 124 9.44 2.27 -7.82
C TYR A 124 8.97 2.61 -6.41
N TRP A 125 9.93 2.91 -5.54
CA TRP A 125 9.64 3.47 -4.23
C TRP A 125 10.49 4.71 -3.96
N LEU A 126 9.93 5.60 -3.15
CA LEU A 126 10.59 6.82 -2.67
C LEU A 126 10.20 7.05 -1.22
N SER A 127 11.15 7.50 -0.40
CA SER A 127 10.87 8.05 0.92
C SER A 127 11.60 9.37 1.08
N ASN A 128 10.93 10.39 1.64
CA ASN A 128 11.60 11.62 2.07
C ASN A 128 12.51 11.44 3.31
N ARG A 129 12.72 10.19 3.74
CA ARG A 129 13.68 9.76 4.76
C ARG A 129 14.61 8.67 4.24
N GLY A 130 14.60 8.42 2.94
CA GLY A 130 15.41 7.41 2.26
C GLY A 130 16.51 8.00 1.37
N PRO A 131 17.26 7.15 0.65
CA PRO A 131 18.39 7.57 -0.18
C PRO A 131 18.00 8.17 -1.53
N GLY A 132 16.70 8.17 -1.86
CA GLY A 132 16.13 8.72 -3.08
C GLY A 132 15.21 7.75 -3.82
N VAL A 133 14.91 8.05 -5.08
CA VAL A 133 14.08 7.18 -5.94
C VAL A 133 14.81 5.87 -6.27
N ALA A 134 14.13 4.73 -6.08
CA ALA A 134 14.70 3.43 -6.39
C ALA A 134 13.67 2.49 -7.03
N ARG A 135 14.10 1.73 -8.04
CA ARG A 135 13.29 0.69 -8.67
C ARG A 135 13.14 -0.51 -7.73
N ILE A 136 11.94 -1.09 -7.68
CA ILE A 136 11.67 -2.30 -6.92
C ILE A 136 11.98 -3.51 -7.80
N ALA A 137 12.90 -4.36 -7.33
CA ALA A 137 13.24 -5.61 -7.99
C ALA A 137 12.06 -6.59 -8.03
N PRO A 138 12.07 -7.61 -8.90
CA PRO A 138 11.17 -8.75 -8.78
C PRO A 138 11.37 -9.47 -7.43
N GLY A 139 10.28 -9.88 -6.79
CA GLY A 139 10.31 -10.61 -5.52
C GLY A 139 9.14 -10.30 -4.60
N VAL A 140 9.24 -10.79 -3.36
CA VAL A 140 8.30 -10.50 -2.27
C VAL A 140 8.85 -9.36 -1.40
N HIS A 141 8.02 -8.36 -1.19
CA HIS A 141 8.36 -7.13 -0.51
C HIS A 141 7.35 -6.81 0.60
N GLY A 142 7.85 -6.13 1.62
CA GLY A 142 7.02 -5.63 2.72
C GLY A 142 7.40 -4.21 3.08
N LEU A 143 6.39 -3.40 3.34
CA LEU A 143 6.50 -2.03 3.80
C LEU A 143 5.59 -1.85 5.01
N SER A 144 6.14 -1.32 6.09
CA SER A 144 5.33 -0.83 7.20
C SER A 144 5.58 0.66 7.36
N ASN A 145 6.19 1.08 8.46
CA ASN A 145 6.38 2.48 8.76
C ASN A 145 7.85 2.86 8.87
N HIS A 146 8.64 2.23 8.02
CA HIS A 146 10.05 2.52 7.80
C HIS A 146 10.39 2.22 6.34
N LEU A 147 11.67 2.16 5.99
CA LEU A 147 12.12 1.95 4.62
C LEU A 147 11.68 0.57 4.10
N LEU A 148 11.62 0.42 2.78
CA LEU A 148 11.21 -0.82 2.12
C LEU A 148 12.03 -2.01 2.65
N ASN A 149 11.35 -3.11 2.97
CA ASN A 149 11.94 -4.34 3.50
C ASN A 149 12.70 -4.19 4.84
N THR A 150 12.49 -3.10 5.59
CA THR A 150 13.01 -3.01 6.97
C THR A 150 12.57 -4.25 7.77
N PRO A 151 13.50 -4.97 8.42
CA PRO A 151 13.26 -6.33 8.93
C PRO A 151 12.51 -6.35 10.27
N TRP A 152 11.42 -5.59 10.38
CA TRP A 152 10.54 -5.64 11.55
C TRP A 152 9.84 -7.00 11.65
N PRO A 153 9.51 -7.47 12.88
CA PRO A 153 8.94 -8.81 13.09
C PRO A 153 7.73 -9.11 12.21
N LYS A 154 6.80 -8.14 12.12
CA LYS A 154 5.61 -8.27 11.29
C LYS A 154 5.90 -8.35 9.79
N ILE A 155 6.93 -7.63 9.31
CA ILE A 155 7.35 -7.70 7.91
C ILE A 155 7.94 -9.07 7.62
N LYS A 156 8.83 -9.59 8.48
CA LYS A 156 9.40 -10.93 8.33
C LYS A 156 8.31 -11.99 8.27
N ARG A 157 7.44 -12.05 9.28
CA ARG A 157 6.34 -13.04 9.36
C ARG A 157 5.39 -12.95 8.17
N SER A 158 5.02 -11.74 7.78
CA SER A 158 4.04 -11.53 6.71
C SER A 158 4.60 -11.83 5.32
N LYS A 159 5.89 -11.56 5.08
CA LYS A 159 6.54 -11.93 3.82
C LYS A 159 6.59 -13.45 3.66
N LEU A 160 6.98 -14.18 4.71
CA LEU A 160 6.98 -15.65 4.71
C LEU A 160 5.58 -16.21 4.45
N ALA A 161 4.55 -15.61 5.06
CA ALA A 161 3.17 -16.03 4.83
C ALA A 161 2.71 -15.75 3.39
N LEU A 162 3.08 -14.61 2.79
CA LEU A 162 2.79 -14.31 1.39
C LEU A 162 3.53 -15.27 0.44
N GLU A 163 4.81 -15.57 0.70
CA GLU A 163 5.60 -16.54 -0.08
C GLU A 163 4.93 -17.92 -0.10
N ALA A 164 4.42 -18.39 1.06
CA ALA A 164 3.70 -19.66 1.16
C ALA A 164 2.39 -19.69 0.37
N LEU A 165 1.78 -18.53 0.06
CA LEU A 165 0.54 -18.41 -0.70
C LEU A 165 0.76 -18.33 -2.21
N LEU A 166 1.99 -18.15 -2.71
CA LEU A 166 2.27 -17.93 -4.14
C LEU A 166 1.94 -19.13 -5.03
N GLY A 167 1.76 -20.32 -4.47
CA GLY A 167 1.32 -21.52 -5.20
C GLY A 167 -0.20 -21.75 -5.18
N ALA A 168 -0.95 -20.94 -4.44
CA ALA A 168 -2.37 -21.18 -4.19
C ALA A 168 -3.28 -20.70 -5.34
N GLY A 169 -4.48 -21.28 -5.44
CA GLY A 169 -5.51 -20.78 -6.36
C GLY A 169 -6.03 -19.40 -5.93
N GLU A 170 -6.65 -18.65 -6.84
CA GLU A 170 -7.09 -17.26 -6.58
C GLU A 170 -7.90 -17.08 -5.29
N LYS A 171 -8.83 -18.01 -5.01
CA LYS A 171 -9.70 -17.97 -3.83
C LYS A 171 -8.90 -18.18 -2.54
N GLU A 172 -7.99 -19.14 -2.54
CA GLU A 172 -7.13 -19.48 -1.41
C GLU A 172 -6.10 -18.38 -1.17
N LEU A 173 -5.48 -17.86 -2.24
CA LEU A 173 -4.59 -16.71 -2.20
C LEU A 173 -5.30 -15.49 -1.59
N THR A 174 -6.48 -15.14 -2.08
CA THR A 174 -7.25 -13.98 -1.57
C THR A 174 -7.61 -14.17 -0.09
N ALA A 175 -8.13 -15.34 0.28
CA ALA A 175 -8.49 -15.65 1.67
C ALA A 175 -7.27 -15.64 2.59
N GLY A 176 -6.15 -16.25 2.16
CA GLY A 176 -4.89 -16.29 2.90
C GLY A 176 -4.28 -14.90 3.10
N LEU A 177 -4.31 -14.04 2.09
CA LEU A 177 -3.86 -12.65 2.23
C LEU A 177 -4.68 -11.89 3.27
N PHE A 178 -6.00 -12.07 3.29
CA PHE A 178 -6.82 -11.49 4.35
C PHE A 178 -6.55 -12.08 5.73
N GLN A 179 -6.22 -13.38 5.83
CA GLN A 179 -5.77 -13.97 7.10
C GLN A 179 -4.49 -13.29 7.59
N VAL A 180 -3.49 -13.10 6.70
CA VAL A 180 -2.26 -12.37 7.03
C VAL A 180 -2.56 -10.93 7.47
N LEU A 181 -3.41 -10.21 6.74
CA LEU A 181 -3.80 -8.85 7.10
C LEU A 181 -4.56 -8.77 8.43
N SER A 182 -5.25 -9.84 8.84
CA SER A 182 -6.01 -9.90 10.09
C SER A 182 -5.19 -10.33 11.31
N ASP A 183 -3.90 -10.66 11.14
CA ASP A 183 -3.01 -11.11 12.20
C ASP A 183 -2.85 -10.05 13.31
N ARG A 184 -3.25 -10.42 14.54
CA ARG A 184 -3.21 -9.59 15.75
C ARG A 184 -2.02 -9.90 16.65
N SER A 185 -1.13 -10.81 16.27
CA SER A 185 0.01 -11.23 17.09
C SER A 185 1.01 -10.09 17.28
N GLU A 186 1.21 -9.71 18.53
CA GLU A 186 2.27 -8.78 18.93
C GLU A 186 3.64 -9.49 18.94
N ALA A 187 4.69 -8.74 18.64
CA ALA A 187 6.07 -9.20 18.73
C ALA A 187 6.59 -9.04 20.16
N PRO A 188 7.55 -9.89 20.60
CA PRO A 188 8.15 -9.76 21.92
C PRO A 188 8.99 -8.47 22.02
N ASP A 189 9.05 -7.89 23.22
CA ASP A 189 9.65 -6.58 23.48
C ASP A 189 11.06 -6.41 22.90
N HIS A 190 11.89 -7.44 23.01
CA HIS A 190 13.29 -7.41 22.56
C HIS A 190 13.45 -7.39 21.04
N GLU A 191 12.38 -7.65 20.28
CA GLU A 191 12.36 -7.54 18.82
C GLU A 191 11.71 -6.24 18.33
N LEU A 192 11.12 -5.45 19.23
CA LEU A 192 10.46 -4.19 18.86
C LEU A 192 11.50 -3.12 18.53
N PRO A 193 11.26 -2.30 17.49
CA PRO A 193 12.06 -1.11 17.27
C PRO A 193 11.74 -0.06 18.34
N ASP A 194 12.67 0.86 18.58
CA ASP A 194 12.37 2.11 19.28
C ASP A 194 12.19 3.25 18.27
N THR A 195 10.94 3.67 18.06
CA THR A 195 10.60 4.80 17.19
C THR A 195 10.11 6.03 17.95
N GLY A 196 10.25 6.03 19.28
CA GLY A 196 9.83 7.11 20.18
C GLY A 196 8.34 7.13 20.54
N VAL A 197 7.55 6.11 20.17
CA VAL A 197 6.11 6.04 20.53
C VAL A 197 5.84 5.38 21.88
N GLY A 198 6.89 4.84 22.54
CA GLY A 198 6.80 4.10 23.79
C GLY A 198 6.47 2.61 23.60
N LEU A 199 6.90 1.78 24.55
CA LEU A 199 6.89 0.31 24.44
C LEU A 199 5.47 -0.28 24.22
N GLU A 200 4.48 0.18 24.98
CA GLU A 200 3.10 -0.30 24.85
C GLU A 200 2.56 -0.06 23.43
N ARG A 201 2.89 1.09 22.86
CA ARG A 201 2.48 1.41 21.50
C ARG A 201 3.28 0.60 20.48
N GLU A 202 4.58 0.39 20.66
CA GLU A 202 5.36 -0.47 19.77
C GLU A 202 4.80 -1.91 19.72
N ARG A 203 4.36 -2.46 20.86
CA ARG A 203 3.67 -3.77 20.92
C ARG A 203 2.42 -3.78 20.06
N GLN A 204 1.50 -2.84 20.28
CA GLN A 204 0.26 -2.74 19.49
C GLN A 204 0.53 -2.58 17.99
N LEU A 205 1.55 -1.80 17.63
CA LEU A 205 1.90 -1.50 16.25
C LEU A 205 2.72 -2.60 15.56
N SER A 206 3.14 -3.62 16.32
CA SER A 206 3.79 -4.82 15.80
C SER A 206 2.80 -5.84 15.25
N ALA A 207 1.51 -5.72 15.56
CA ALA A 207 0.46 -6.48 14.88
C ALA A 207 0.28 -6.00 13.43
N ASN A 208 -0.26 -6.88 12.58
CA ASN A 208 -0.72 -6.48 11.24
C ASN A 208 -2.06 -5.76 11.36
N PHE A 209 -2.97 -6.27 12.19
CA PHE A 209 -4.30 -5.72 12.42
C PHE A 209 -4.41 -5.06 13.80
N ILE A 210 -4.75 -3.78 13.81
CA ILE A 210 -4.89 -2.99 15.04
C ILE A 210 -6.38 -2.78 15.34
N SER A 211 -6.84 -3.19 16.52
CA SER A 211 -8.24 -3.14 16.93
C SER A 211 -8.48 -2.24 18.16
N GLY A 212 -8.04 -0.97 18.10
CA GLY A 212 -8.24 0.00 19.17
C GLY A 212 -9.63 0.65 19.17
N GLU A 213 -9.91 1.48 20.18
CA GLU A 213 -11.19 2.20 20.32
C GLU A 213 -11.30 3.39 19.33
N ARG A 214 -10.31 4.28 19.34
CA ARG A 214 -10.30 5.53 18.53
C ARG A 214 -9.44 5.43 17.25
N TYR A 215 -8.59 4.42 17.19
CA TYR A 215 -7.60 4.23 16.13
C TYR A 215 -7.39 2.74 15.90
N GLY A 216 -7.29 2.34 14.63
CA GLY A 216 -6.96 0.97 14.25
C GLY A 216 -7.03 0.77 12.75
N THR A 217 -6.93 -0.48 12.32
CA THR A 217 -7.10 -0.88 10.93
C THR A 217 -8.51 -0.53 10.49
N ARG A 218 -8.62 0.25 9.42
CA ARG A 218 -9.88 0.75 8.85
C ARG A 218 -10.23 0.11 7.52
N ALA A 219 -9.21 -0.21 6.74
CA ALA A 219 -9.36 -0.88 5.47
C ALA A 219 -8.27 -1.94 5.35
N SER A 220 -8.66 -3.14 4.95
CA SER A 220 -7.78 -4.19 4.47
C SER A 220 -8.08 -4.41 3.00
N THR A 221 -7.09 -4.26 2.13
CA THR A 221 -7.25 -4.36 0.68
C THR A 221 -6.41 -5.51 0.14
N VAL A 222 -6.99 -6.33 -0.73
CA VAL A 222 -6.28 -7.30 -1.57
C VAL A 222 -6.48 -6.90 -3.03
N LEU A 223 -5.37 -6.75 -3.75
CA LEU A 223 -5.31 -6.42 -5.16
C LEU A 223 -4.51 -7.51 -5.89
N LEU A 224 -5.15 -8.20 -6.81
CA LEU A 224 -4.49 -9.12 -7.74
C LEU A 224 -4.62 -8.55 -9.15
N ILE A 225 -3.50 -8.44 -9.86
CA ILE A 225 -3.51 -8.07 -11.29
C ILE A 225 -2.82 -9.19 -12.06
N ASP A 226 -3.55 -9.80 -12.99
CA ASP A 226 -3.03 -10.86 -13.85
C ASP A 226 -2.29 -10.32 -15.08
N ALA A 227 -1.51 -11.20 -15.73
CA ALA A 227 -0.67 -10.84 -16.88
C ALA A 227 -1.46 -10.41 -18.13
N VAL A 228 -2.78 -10.59 -18.16
CA VAL A 228 -3.65 -10.16 -19.27
C VAL A 228 -4.51 -8.94 -18.90
N GLY A 229 -4.22 -8.32 -17.76
CA GLY A 229 -4.80 -7.06 -17.30
C GLY A 229 -6.10 -7.23 -16.50
N GLY A 230 -6.46 -8.46 -16.12
CA GLY A 230 -7.56 -8.74 -15.21
C GLY A 230 -7.23 -8.30 -13.79
N VAL A 231 -8.12 -7.52 -13.19
CA VAL A 231 -7.98 -7.00 -11.83
C VAL A 231 -9.03 -7.63 -10.92
N LEU A 232 -8.60 -8.14 -9.78
CA LEU A 232 -9.44 -8.38 -8.61
C LEU A 232 -9.04 -7.38 -7.51
N PHE A 233 -9.98 -6.55 -7.09
CA PHE A 233 -9.80 -5.64 -5.96
C PHE A 233 -10.86 -5.98 -4.91
N VAL A 234 -10.43 -6.35 -3.71
CA VAL A 234 -11.30 -6.62 -2.56
C VAL A 234 -10.87 -5.72 -1.42
N GLU A 235 -11.81 -5.00 -0.81
CA GLU A 235 -11.54 -4.19 0.39
C GLU A 235 -12.56 -4.48 1.48
N ARG A 236 -12.06 -4.73 2.69
CA ARG A 236 -12.84 -4.90 3.91
C ARG A 236 -12.68 -3.68 4.79
N SER A 237 -13.80 -3.10 5.22
CA SER A 237 -13.84 -1.92 6.09
C SER A 237 -14.10 -2.29 7.55
N PHE A 238 -13.47 -1.56 8.47
CA PHE A 238 -13.56 -1.80 9.91
C PHE A 238 -13.68 -0.49 10.72
N GLY A 239 -14.42 -0.57 11.82
CA GLY A 239 -14.58 0.48 12.83
C GLY A 239 -13.90 0.14 14.15
N ALA A 240 -14.31 0.82 15.22
CA ALA A 240 -13.80 0.64 16.58
C ALA A 240 -13.76 -0.83 16.99
N HIS A 241 -12.69 -1.22 17.68
CA HIS A 241 -12.42 -2.58 18.14
C HIS A 241 -12.36 -3.63 17.01
N GLY A 242 -12.13 -3.19 15.77
CA GLY A 242 -12.09 -4.05 14.60
C GLY A 242 -13.47 -4.54 14.15
N LYS A 243 -14.56 -3.85 14.50
CA LYS A 243 -15.91 -4.19 14.05
C LYS A 243 -15.99 -4.09 12.53
N ALA A 244 -16.33 -5.18 11.84
CA ALA A 244 -16.54 -5.16 10.39
C ALA A 244 -17.69 -4.20 10.02
N GLN A 245 -17.47 -3.40 8.97
CA GLN A 245 -18.43 -2.41 8.47
C GLN A 245 -18.91 -2.71 7.05
N GLY A 246 -18.11 -3.42 6.25
CA GLY A 246 -18.49 -3.80 4.91
C GLY A 246 -17.35 -4.48 4.17
N GLU A 247 -17.70 -5.09 3.04
CA GLU A 247 -16.76 -5.63 2.08
C GLU A 247 -17.21 -5.16 0.70
N ILE A 248 -16.25 -4.72 -0.10
CA ILE A 248 -16.45 -4.50 -1.53
C ILE A 248 -15.59 -5.49 -2.29
N THR A 249 -16.09 -5.94 -3.43
CA THR A 249 -15.33 -6.70 -4.40
C THR A 249 -15.62 -6.10 -5.77
N ASN A 250 -14.56 -5.76 -6.50
CA ASN A 250 -14.67 -5.32 -7.88
C ASN A 250 -13.74 -6.13 -8.77
N ARG A 251 -14.24 -6.46 -9.96
CA ARG A 251 -13.49 -7.12 -11.02
C ARG A 251 -13.62 -6.29 -12.28
N PHE A 252 -12.48 -5.95 -12.87
CA PHE A 252 -12.43 -5.17 -14.08
C PHE A 252 -11.17 -5.52 -14.87
N ARG A 253 -11.03 -4.90 -16.03
CA ARG A 253 -9.86 -5.06 -16.89
C ARG A 253 -9.18 -3.72 -17.11
N LEU A 254 -7.85 -3.73 -17.16
CA LEU A 254 -7.07 -2.58 -17.60
C LEU A 254 -7.27 -2.36 -19.10
N ASP A 255 -7.34 -1.09 -19.53
CA ASP A 255 -7.72 -0.70 -20.89
C ASP A 255 -6.63 -1.02 -21.92
N ARG A 256 -5.36 -0.99 -21.51
CA ARG A 256 -4.21 -1.47 -22.29
C ARG A 256 -3.12 -1.95 -21.35
N LEU A 257 -2.69 -3.19 -21.50
CA LEU A 257 -1.29 -3.52 -21.22
C LEU A 257 -0.55 -3.08 -22.48
N THR A 258 0.16 -1.96 -22.45
CA THR A 258 1.11 -1.66 -23.51
C THR A 258 2.17 -2.75 -23.50
N THR A 259 1.98 -3.77 -24.32
CA THR A 259 3.06 -4.61 -24.78
C THR A 259 4.09 -3.65 -25.38
N ALA A 260 5.23 -3.52 -24.72
CA ALA A 260 6.41 -2.97 -25.36
C ALA A 260 6.61 -3.78 -26.65
N VAL A 261 6.31 -3.13 -27.78
CA VAL A 261 6.48 -3.68 -29.10
C VAL A 261 7.92 -4.14 -29.22
N THR A 262 8.10 -5.41 -29.55
CA THR A 262 9.30 -5.98 -30.11
C THR A 262 9.81 -5.09 -31.25
N SER A 263 10.75 -4.19 -30.97
CA SER A 263 11.61 -3.62 -32.00
C SER A 263 12.77 -4.57 -32.23
N GLY A 264 12.48 -5.68 -32.92
CA GLY A 264 13.51 -6.37 -33.67
C GLY A 264 14.02 -5.44 -34.76
N ARG A 265 15.35 -5.32 -34.90
CA ARG A 265 16.00 -5.15 -36.20
C ARG A 265 17.32 -5.94 -36.20
N CYS A 266 17.32 -6.92 -37.11
CA CYS A 266 18.42 -7.49 -37.90
C CYS A 266 19.76 -7.74 -37.23
#